data_AF-A0A1A8JHY4-F1
#
_entry.id   AF-A0A1A8JHY4-F1
#
_cell.length_a   1.000
_cell.length_b   1.000
_cell.length_c   1.000
_cell.angle_alpha   90.00
_cell.angle_beta   90.00
_cell.angle_gamma   90.00
#
_symmetry.space_group_name_H-M   'P 1'
#
loop_
_entity.id
_entity.type
_entity.pdbx_description
1 polymer ?
#
loop_
_entity_poly.entity_id
_entity_poly.type
_entity_poly.pdbx_seq_one_letter_code
_entity_poly.pdbx_strand_id
1 'polypeptide(L)'
;DVAINEIKKKTPTYRLGANGYTFATDPNGYVLLHPNLRPKIINFREPVTLDFLDAELEDSNKETIRRQMIDGKPGQIKIKTLIKSVDERYIDESIRTYTWTPVEGTDYSLGLVLPTYSENHIKANLSDQILQVQLPYTKDFESLLPNSFESEGHVFIAPREYCNDLELSNNNTEFLLNFIALMEKVTPDSKQCDNLLLHNLILDTGIIRQLVEKVWKNKDLNTYGFLAVFAATDGGITRVFPNKAAETWEEDPEPFNASYYRRSLDNKGYIFTAPYRSGGGELLNPENDTIGVLVSTALDITIGGKTIKPAVVGVKLDLEAWTDKFKILASNHTDNRQGSNMCGPNRVCEMDCEANSEDLLCYLVDDGGFLIMSNQKEHWNEVGKFFGVVDPNLMYALYNNSFYKRKQSFDYQSVCEQMQNSEAGAAPRGVFVPTIADFVNLAWWTSAAAWSLFQQLLYGLAYHSWFATDEVDAEGAEPKERSCVMIQTQYYFSNLSSSYNILQDCGNCSRLFHAKRINNTNLLFVVAEKLPCTSCEIEMLSQDEEEFMEENPCEELAMARYRKGPSTCFDNNNTEITSDCGRGHSFRPPLYALLFIQLLLLYPPVSAHIHSQLH
;
A
#
# COMPACT_ATOMS: atom_id res chain seq x y z
N ASP A 1 -0.67 -28.14 3.47
CA ASP A 1 -0.28 -26.74 3.28
C ASP A 1 0.09 -26.12 4.61
N VAL A 2 1.09 -25.24 4.62
CA VAL A 2 1.43 -24.41 5.79
C VAL A 2 0.97 -23.00 5.48
N ALA A 3 0.05 -22.46 6.28
CA ALA A 3 -0.44 -21.11 6.05
C ALA A 3 0.62 -20.07 6.47
N ILE A 4 0.81 -19.03 5.67
CA ILE A 4 1.76 -17.93 5.98
C ILE A 4 1.42 -17.28 7.33
N ASN A 5 0.13 -17.24 7.71
CA ASN A 5 -0.31 -16.71 8.99
C ASN A 5 0.24 -17.51 10.19
N GLU A 6 0.40 -18.83 10.07
CA GLU A 6 1.02 -19.65 11.12
C GLU A 6 2.51 -19.33 11.29
N ILE A 7 3.20 -19.02 10.19
CA ILE A 7 4.60 -18.59 10.20
C ILE A 7 4.71 -17.19 10.84
N LYS A 8 3.83 -16.26 10.45
CA LYS A 8 3.76 -14.90 11.03
C LYS A 8 3.57 -14.93 12.56
N LYS A 9 2.77 -15.87 13.08
CA LYS A 9 2.58 -16.05 14.53
C LYS A 9 3.86 -16.46 15.27
N LYS A 10 4.84 -17.06 14.60
CA LYS A 10 6.16 -17.39 15.19
C LYS A 10 7.12 -16.19 15.22
N THR A 11 6.85 -15.14 14.45
CA THR A 11 7.67 -13.95 14.33
C THR A 11 6.92 -12.70 14.85
N PRO A 12 6.78 -12.53 16.18
CA PRO A 12 6.00 -11.42 16.74
C PRO A 12 6.64 -10.07 16.45
N THR A 13 5.99 -9.27 15.61
CA THR A 13 6.44 -7.92 15.20
C THR A 13 6.38 -6.89 16.32
N TYR A 14 5.44 -7.04 17.25
CA TYR A 14 5.23 -6.11 18.36
C TYR A 14 6.40 -5.98 19.34
N ARG A 15 7.33 -6.94 19.32
CA ARG A 15 8.56 -6.84 20.14
C ARG A 15 9.69 -6.09 19.42
N LEU A 16 9.58 -5.89 18.12
CA LEU A 16 10.60 -5.29 17.25
C LEU A 16 10.39 -3.78 17.09
N GLY A 17 9.21 -3.28 17.46
CA GLY A 17 8.73 -1.92 17.23
C GLY A 17 8.15 -1.74 15.81
N ALA A 18 7.50 -0.61 15.55
CA ALA A 18 6.77 -0.34 14.29
C ALA A 18 7.63 -0.49 13.02
N ASN A 19 8.89 -0.09 13.12
CA ASN A 19 9.83 -0.08 12.00
C ASN A 19 10.66 -1.37 11.90
N GLY A 20 10.57 -2.26 12.88
CA GLY A 20 11.26 -3.55 12.87
C GLY A 20 10.41 -4.63 12.21
N TYR A 21 11.03 -5.46 11.37
CA TYR A 21 10.31 -6.55 10.70
C TYR A 21 11.22 -7.75 10.46
N THR A 22 10.58 -8.90 10.23
CA THR A 22 11.25 -10.13 9.80
C THR A 22 10.90 -10.40 8.36
N PHE A 23 11.83 -11.02 7.65
CA PHE A 23 11.62 -11.46 6.29
C PHE A 23 12.27 -12.83 6.08
N ALA A 24 11.75 -13.62 5.16
CA ALA A 24 12.30 -14.94 4.84
C ALA A 24 12.51 -15.03 3.33
N THR A 25 13.63 -15.64 2.93
CA THR A 25 14.04 -15.75 1.52
C THR A 25 14.38 -17.18 1.14
N ASP A 26 14.10 -17.48 -0.13
CA ASP A 26 14.38 -18.75 -0.80
C ASP A 26 15.79 -18.74 -1.41
N PRO A 27 16.36 -19.90 -1.79
CA PRO A 27 17.64 -19.96 -2.52
C PRO A 27 17.59 -19.30 -3.93
N ASN A 28 16.40 -18.93 -4.40
CA ASN A 28 16.18 -18.14 -5.61
C ASN A 28 16.14 -16.62 -5.34
N GLY A 29 16.07 -16.20 -4.08
CA GLY A 29 15.92 -14.81 -3.62
C GLY A 29 14.47 -14.34 -3.43
N TYR A 30 13.49 -15.16 -3.81
CA TYR A 30 12.08 -14.86 -3.56
C TYR A 30 11.77 -14.75 -2.08
N VAL A 31 10.86 -13.84 -1.73
CA VAL A 31 10.45 -13.62 -0.34
C VAL A 31 9.24 -14.49 -0.01
N LEU A 32 9.40 -15.34 1.01
CA LEU A 32 8.31 -16.11 1.61
C LEU A 32 7.51 -15.26 2.60
N LEU A 33 8.20 -14.39 3.34
CA LEU A 33 7.63 -13.49 4.34
C LEU A 33 8.23 -12.10 4.13
N HIS A 34 7.39 -11.09 3.98
CA HIS A 34 7.80 -9.68 3.97
C HIS A 34 6.58 -8.78 4.25
N PRO A 35 6.73 -7.61 4.91
CA PRO A 35 5.62 -6.67 5.11
C PRO A 35 4.97 -6.18 3.81
N ASN A 36 5.78 -6.01 2.76
CA ASN A 36 5.31 -5.55 1.44
C ASN A 36 4.75 -6.68 0.57
N LEU A 37 4.78 -7.94 1.02
CA LEU A 37 4.21 -9.05 0.28
C LEU A 37 2.68 -9.09 0.48
N ARG A 38 1.94 -8.61 -0.53
CA ARG A 38 0.47 -8.59 -0.56
C ARG A 38 -0.06 -9.62 -1.57
N PRO A 39 -0.54 -10.80 -1.16
CA PRO A 39 -1.12 -11.75 -2.10
C PRO A 39 -2.47 -11.22 -2.61
N LYS A 40 -2.50 -10.64 -3.83
CA LYS A 40 -3.75 -10.27 -4.49
C LYS A 40 -4.35 -11.49 -5.19
N ILE A 41 -5.64 -11.76 -4.94
CA ILE A 41 -6.32 -13.04 -5.24
C ILE A 41 -6.85 -13.09 -6.69
N ILE A 42 -6.33 -12.28 -7.60
CA ILE A 42 -6.96 -12.10 -8.92
C ILE A 42 -6.68 -13.28 -9.86
N ASN A 43 -5.55 -13.98 -9.71
CA ASN A 43 -5.22 -15.11 -10.59
C ASN A 43 -4.47 -16.24 -9.85
N PHE A 44 -5.11 -17.42 -9.72
CA PHE A 44 -4.52 -18.60 -9.08
C PHE A 44 -3.56 -19.39 -9.99
N ARG A 45 -3.41 -19.01 -11.27
CA ARG A 45 -2.59 -19.78 -12.22
C ARG A 45 -1.10 -19.64 -11.99
N GLU A 46 -0.66 -18.52 -11.44
CA GLU A 46 0.76 -18.22 -11.23
C GLU A 46 1.09 -18.12 -9.73
N PRO A 47 2.24 -18.66 -9.30
CA PRO A 47 2.68 -18.49 -7.93
C PRO A 47 3.12 -17.04 -7.71
N VAL A 48 2.78 -16.48 -6.54
CA VAL A 48 3.22 -15.14 -6.13
C VAL A 48 4.73 -15.19 -5.86
N THR A 49 5.52 -14.71 -6.81
CA THR A 49 7.00 -14.77 -6.79
C THR A 49 7.59 -13.36 -6.74
N LEU A 50 7.49 -12.72 -5.58
CA LEU A 50 8.12 -11.42 -5.35
C LEU A 50 9.57 -11.63 -4.88
N ASP A 51 10.50 -10.85 -5.42
CA ASP A 51 11.91 -10.90 -5.04
C ASP A 51 12.24 -9.94 -3.89
N PHE A 52 13.29 -10.20 -3.12
CA PHE A 52 13.73 -9.32 -2.02
C PHE A 52 14.13 -7.91 -2.50
N LEU A 53 14.80 -7.82 -3.66
CA LEU A 53 15.23 -6.54 -4.25
C LEU A 53 14.07 -5.78 -4.92
N ASP A 54 12.94 -6.43 -5.13
CA ASP A 54 11.73 -5.80 -5.67
C ASP A 54 10.79 -5.40 -4.53
N ALA A 55 10.76 -6.19 -3.44
CA ALA A 55 10.00 -5.91 -2.24
C ALA A 55 10.52 -4.68 -1.47
N GLU A 56 11.82 -4.37 -1.59
CA GLU A 56 12.45 -3.18 -1.00
C GLU A 56 13.18 -2.36 -2.06
N LEU A 57 13.43 -1.07 -1.78
CA LEU A 57 14.27 -0.25 -2.66
C LEU A 57 15.68 -0.84 -2.80
N GLU A 58 16.08 -1.09 -4.05
CA GLU A 58 17.35 -1.71 -4.41
C GLU A 58 18.56 -0.87 -3.96
N ASP A 59 19.54 -1.56 -3.34
CA ASP A 59 20.83 -1.03 -2.94
C ASP A 59 21.90 -2.13 -3.11
N SER A 60 23.11 -1.71 -3.50
CA SER A 60 24.32 -2.53 -3.60
C SER A 60 24.61 -3.36 -2.34
N ASN A 61 24.37 -2.79 -1.15
CA ASN A 61 24.55 -3.53 0.10
C ASN A 61 23.49 -4.61 0.28
N LYS A 62 22.24 -4.35 -0.14
CA LYS A 62 21.14 -5.33 -0.08
C LYS A 62 21.35 -6.49 -1.05
N GLU A 63 21.95 -6.24 -2.21
CA GLU A 63 22.38 -7.30 -3.13
C GLU A 63 23.42 -8.23 -2.46
N THR A 64 24.36 -7.65 -1.70
CA THR A 64 25.34 -8.43 -0.94
C THR A 64 24.68 -9.26 0.16
N ILE A 65 23.73 -8.68 0.91
CA ILE A 65 22.96 -9.39 1.94
C ILE A 65 22.22 -10.57 1.32
N ARG A 66 21.48 -10.32 0.23
CA ARG A 66 20.74 -11.33 -0.52
C ARG A 66 21.64 -12.49 -0.94
N ARG A 67 22.80 -12.19 -1.52
CA ARG A 67 23.76 -13.23 -1.95
C ARG A 67 24.23 -14.09 -0.78
N GLN A 68 24.52 -13.48 0.37
CA GLN A 68 24.95 -14.22 1.56
C GLN A 68 23.83 -15.09 2.14
N MET A 69 22.59 -14.61 2.11
CA MET A 69 21.41 -15.39 2.52
C MET A 69 21.17 -16.59 1.62
N ILE A 70 21.29 -16.42 0.28
CA ILE A 70 21.18 -17.51 -0.70
C ILE A 70 22.29 -18.56 -0.50
N ASP A 71 23.51 -18.12 -0.16
CA ASP A 71 24.62 -19.00 0.15
C ASP A 71 24.46 -19.72 1.50
N GLY A 72 23.47 -19.34 2.33
CA GLY A 72 23.22 -19.91 3.66
C GLY A 72 24.22 -19.46 4.73
N LYS A 73 24.86 -18.30 4.56
CA LYS A 73 25.84 -17.76 5.51
C LYS A 73 25.16 -16.82 6.50
N PRO A 74 25.31 -17.00 7.82
CA PRO A 74 24.80 -16.03 8.79
C PRO A 74 25.64 -14.76 8.76
N GLY A 75 25.01 -13.62 9.03
CA GLY A 75 25.69 -12.32 9.00
C GLY A 75 24.86 -11.20 9.62
N GLN A 76 25.54 -10.07 9.84
CA GLN A 76 24.93 -8.83 10.30
C GLN A 76 25.61 -7.66 9.61
N ILE A 77 24.84 -6.70 9.13
CA ILE A 77 25.34 -5.45 8.55
C ILE A 77 24.44 -4.28 8.93
N LYS A 78 25.05 -3.13 9.16
CA LYS A 78 24.35 -1.87 9.42
C LYS A 78 24.55 -0.95 8.23
N ILE A 79 23.45 -0.58 7.56
CA ILE A 79 23.47 0.17 6.31
C ILE A 79 22.55 1.39 6.42
N LYS A 80 22.89 2.45 5.69
CA LYS A 80 22.04 3.63 5.53
C LYS A 80 21.29 3.47 4.22
N THR A 81 19.98 3.31 4.29
CA THR A 81 19.14 2.96 3.14
C THR A 81 17.92 3.87 3.07
N LEU A 82 17.43 4.03 1.84
CA LEU A 82 16.15 4.65 1.57
C LEU A 82 15.03 3.66 1.92
N ILE A 83 14.03 4.16 2.65
CA ILE A 83 12.85 3.40 3.04
C ILE A 83 11.63 4.06 2.43
N LYS A 84 10.89 3.28 1.67
CA LYS A 84 9.59 3.68 1.14
C LYS A 84 8.57 3.68 2.27
N SER A 85 7.82 4.76 2.37
CA SER A 85 6.72 4.91 3.33
C SER A 85 5.54 3.97 3.00
N VAL A 86 4.67 3.71 3.98
CA VAL A 86 3.52 2.80 3.85
C VAL A 86 2.46 3.34 2.89
N ASP A 87 2.30 4.66 2.87
CA ASP A 87 1.43 5.42 1.96
C ASP A 87 2.03 5.61 0.57
N GLU A 88 3.26 5.11 0.35
CA GLU A 88 3.92 5.07 -0.97
C GLU A 88 4.25 6.46 -1.55
N ARG A 89 4.03 7.54 -0.76
CA ARG A 89 4.25 8.95 -1.13
C ARG A 89 5.63 9.48 -0.78
N TYR A 90 6.23 8.97 0.29
CA TYR A 90 7.47 9.48 0.85
C TYR A 90 8.60 8.45 0.84
N ILE A 91 9.83 8.95 0.82
CA ILE A 91 11.03 8.15 1.06
C ILE A 91 11.85 8.83 2.16
N ASP A 92 12.15 8.07 3.21
CA ASP A 92 13.00 8.52 4.31
C ASP A 92 14.36 7.78 4.27
N GLU A 93 15.45 8.53 4.50
CA GLU A 93 16.78 7.96 4.60
C GLU A 93 17.10 7.60 6.05
N SER A 94 17.16 6.30 6.38
CA SER A 94 17.39 5.84 7.75
C SER A 94 18.45 4.75 7.84
N ILE A 95 18.97 4.55 9.06
CA ILE A 95 20.01 3.54 9.32
C ILE A 95 19.33 2.29 9.87
N ARG A 96 19.48 1.17 9.16
CA ARG A 96 18.91 -0.13 9.53
C ARG A 96 20.00 -1.16 9.73
N THR A 97 19.80 -2.00 10.74
CA THR A 97 20.64 -3.16 11.02
C THR A 97 19.91 -4.40 10.50
N TYR A 98 20.49 -5.03 9.49
CA TYR A 98 20.04 -6.31 8.94
C TYR A 98 20.84 -7.43 9.58
N THR A 99 20.16 -8.44 10.10
CA THR A 99 20.75 -9.66 10.67
C THR A 99 20.06 -10.86 10.04
N TRP A 100 20.80 -11.85 9.56
CA TRP A 100 20.22 -13.03 8.93
C TRP A 100 20.89 -14.33 9.34
N THR A 101 20.14 -15.42 9.27
CA THR A 101 20.57 -16.78 9.59
C THR A 101 19.87 -17.79 8.69
N PRO A 102 20.51 -18.91 8.31
CA PRO A 102 19.81 -20.03 7.68
C PRO A 102 18.86 -20.73 8.66
N VAL A 103 17.76 -21.28 8.17
CA VAL A 103 16.81 -22.08 8.95
C VAL A 103 17.21 -23.55 8.85
N GLU A 104 17.60 -24.14 9.98
CA GLU A 104 18.03 -25.54 10.03
C GLU A 104 16.95 -26.50 9.51
N GLY A 105 17.33 -27.41 8.61
CA GLY A 105 16.42 -28.40 8.01
C GLY A 105 15.68 -27.92 6.76
N THR A 106 15.88 -26.68 6.31
CA THR A 106 15.31 -26.15 5.07
C THR A 106 16.33 -25.32 4.28
N ASP A 107 16.01 -25.00 3.03
CA ASP A 107 16.82 -24.10 2.19
C ASP A 107 16.51 -22.61 2.41
N TYR A 108 15.58 -22.29 3.32
CA TYR A 108 15.20 -20.90 3.61
C TYR A 108 16.22 -20.21 4.53
N SER A 109 16.37 -18.90 4.33
CA SER A 109 17.08 -18.02 5.26
C SER A 109 16.14 -16.97 5.85
N LEU A 110 16.24 -16.75 7.15
CA LEU A 110 15.46 -15.76 7.90
C LEU A 110 16.32 -14.52 8.15
N GLY A 111 15.77 -13.36 7.80
CA GLY A 111 16.31 -12.03 8.08
C GLY A 111 15.47 -11.26 9.10
N LEU A 112 16.13 -10.42 9.87
CA LEU A 112 15.57 -9.50 10.84
C LEU A 112 16.13 -8.10 10.58
N VAL A 113 15.25 -7.12 10.45
CA VAL A 113 15.60 -5.71 10.25
C VAL A 113 15.18 -4.94 11.48
N LEU A 114 16.13 -4.21 12.08
CA LEU A 114 15.87 -3.34 13.24
C LEU A 114 16.48 -1.96 13.02
N PRO A 115 15.74 -0.87 13.30
CA PRO A 115 16.34 0.45 13.47
C PRO A 115 17.15 0.52 14.78
N THR A 116 18.12 1.42 14.83
CA THR A 116 19.06 1.52 15.98
C THR A 116 18.38 1.87 17.30
N TYR A 117 17.24 2.56 17.25
CA TYR A 117 16.50 2.96 18.45
C TYR A 117 15.57 1.88 18.99
N SER A 118 15.34 0.77 18.26
CA SER A 118 14.48 -0.33 18.72
C SER A 118 15.27 -1.53 19.27
N GLU A 119 16.58 -1.37 19.50
CA GLU A 119 17.40 -2.38 20.18
C GLU A 119 16.93 -2.64 21.63
N ASN A 120 16.20 -1.69 22.22
CA ASN A 120 15.60 -1.81 23.54
C ASN A 120 14.09 -1.57 23.45
N HIS A 121 13.31 -2.31 24.23
CA HIS A 121 11.85 -2.12 24.35
C HIS A 121 11.45 -1.97 25.82
N ILE A 122 10.28 -1.39 26.05
CA ILE A 122 9.71 -1.26 27.39
C ILE A 122 8.87 -2.50 27.69
N LYS A 123 9.09 -3.08 28.86
CA LYS A 123 8.27 -4.16 29.40
C LYS A 123 7.68 -3.69 30.72
N ALA A 124 6.36 -3.52 30.74
CA ALA A 124 5.61 -3.24 31.94
C ALA A 124 5.66 -4.46 32.88
N ASN A 125 6.05 -4.23 34.13
CA ASN A 125 6.05 -5.25 35.16
C ASN A 125 4.91 -4.99 36.15
N LEU A 126 3.70 -5.43 35.80
CA LEU A 126 2.52 -5.39 36.65
C LEU A 126 2.38 -6.70 37.45
N SER A 127 3.44 -7.13 38.12
CA SER A 127 3.46 -8.41 38.87
C SER A 127 2.69 -8.39 40.19
N ASP A 128 2.25 -7.21 40.65
CA ASP A 128 1.49 -7.09 41.90
C ASP A 128 0.02 -7.46 41.67
N GLN A 129 -0.36 -8.64 42.15
CA GLN A 129 -1.73 -9.18 42.05
C GLN A 129 -2.79 -8.22 42.63
N ILE A 130 -2.44 -7.40 43.63
CA ILE A 130 -3.35 -6.40 44.22
C ILE A 130 -3.63 -5.26 43.23
N LEU A 131 -2.59 -4.76 42.55
CA LEU A 131 -2.75 -3.75 41.52
C LEU A 131 -3.57 -4.32 40.36
N GLN A 132 -3.31 -5.57 39.95
CA GLN A 132 -4.06 -6.26 38.89
C GLN A 132 -5.55 -6.43 39.18
N VAL A 133 -5.92 -6.85 40.40
CA VAL A 133 -7.34 -6.99 40.81
C VAL A 133 -8.02 -5.62 40.93
N GLN A 134 -7.25 -4.58 41.24
CA GLN A 134 -7.75 -3.20 41.26
C GLN A 134 -7.83 -2.59 39.85
N LEU A 135 -7.17 -3.13 38.82
CA LEU A 135 -7.13 -2.53 37.47
C LEU A 135 -8.52 -2.19 36.91
N PRO A 136 -9.54 -3.07 36.95
CA PRO A 136 -10.89 -2.74 36.47
C PRO A 136 -11.55 -1.58 37.24
N TYR A 137 -11.10 -1.35 38.47
CA TYR A 137 -11.56 -0.28 39.37
C TYR A 137 -10.59 0.91 39.43
N THR A 138 -9.48 0.86 38.67
CA THR A 138 -8.57 1.99 38.56
C THR A 138 -9.09 2.97 37.52
N LYS A 139 -8.90 4.27 37.80
CA LYS A 139 -9.19 5.35 36.86
C LYS A 139 -8.49 5.18 35.50
N ASP A 140 -7.41 4.40 35.46
CA ASP A 140 -6.68 4.11 34.23
C ASP A 140 -7.51 3.24 33.28
N PHE A 141 -8.23 2.23 33.79
CA PHE A 141 -9.13 1.42 32.95
C PHE A 141 -10.44 2.14 32.64
N GLU A 142 -10.95 2.94 33.58
CA GLU A 142 -12.12 3.81 33.36
C GLU A 142 -11.91 4.79 32.18
N SER A 143 -10.66 5.18 31.93
CA SER A 143 -10.24 6.04 30.81
C SER A 143 -10.41 5.42 29.43
N LEU A 144 -10.59 4.09 29.35
CA LEU A 144 -10.91 3.39 28.09
C LEU A 144 -12.40 3.36 27.80
N LEU A 145 -13.26 3.65 28.79
CA LEU A 145 -14.70 3.57 28.63
C LEU A 145 -15.21 4.73 27.76
N PRO A 146 -16.20 4.48 26.87
CA PRO A 146 -16.80 5.52 26.04
C PRO A 146 -17.34 6.72 26.82
N ASN A 147 -17.80 6.50 28.06
CA ASN A 147 -18.31 7.57 28.94
C ASN A 147 -17.25 8.63 29.27
N SER A 148 -15.97 8.28 29.23
CA SER A 148 -14.87 9.21 29.49
C SER A 148 -14.58 10.11 28.28
N PHE A 149 -14.96 9.71 27.06
CA PHE A 149 -14.48 10.33 25.82
C PHE A 149 -14.84 11.82 25.69
N GLU A 150 -15.98 12.24 26.24
CA GLU A 150 -16.37 13.64 26.23
C GLU A 150 -15.37 14.53 26.99
N SER A 151 -14.93 14.07 28.15
CA SER A 151 -14.02 14.85 29.01
C SER A 151 -12.56 14.66 28.64
N GLU A 152 -12.25 13.51 28.07
CA GLU A 152 -10.91 12.95 28.10
C GLU A 152 -10.38 12.64 26.69
N GLY A 153 -11.22 12.72 25.65
CA GLY A 153 -10.88 12.44 24.27
C GLY A 153 -11.19 11.00 23.86
N HIS A 154 -11.39 10.79 22.55
CA HIS A 154 -11.70 9.49 21.99
C HIS A 154 -10.47 8.58 22.00
N VAL A 155 -10.67 7.30 22.32
CA VAL A 155 -9.60 6.29 22.36
C VAL A 155 -9.81 5.28 21.24
N PHE A 156 -8.77 5.08 20.44
CA PHE A 156 -8.65 4.00 19.48
C PHE A 156 -7.67 2.96 20.02
N ILE A 157 -8.05 1.70 19.92
CA ILE A 157 -7.19 0.56 20.25
C ILE A 157 -6.79 -0.16 18.95
N ALA A 158 -5.59 -0.71 18.90
CA ALA A 158 -5.11 -1.48 17.77
C ALA A 158 -5.75 -2.89 17.78
N PRO A 159 -6.25 -3.38 16.63
CA PRO A 159 -6.85 -4.72 16.52
C PRO A 159 -5.77 -5.82 16.57
N ARG A 160 -5.20 -6.06 17.76
CA ARG A 160 -4.21 -7.10 18.03
C ARG A 160 -4.87 -8.32 18.66
N GLU A 161 -4.29 -9.51 18.44
CA GLU A 161 -4.67 -10.75 19.15
C GLU A 161 -4.19 -10.69 20.61
N TYR A 162 -4.83 -9.87 21.47
CA TYR A 162 -4.48 -9.75 22.91
C TYR A 162 -4.74 -11.06 23.67
N CYS A 163 -5.83 -11.75 23.33
CA CYS A 163 -6.24 -13.04 23.86
C CYS A 163 -6.85 -13.88 22.73
N ASN A 164 -6.78 -15.21 22.83
CA ASN A 164 -7.30 -16.10 21.77
C ASN A 164 -8.82 -16.00 21.55
N ASP A 165 -9.58 -15.59 22.58
CA ASP A 165 -11.04 -15.52 22.55
C ASP A 165 -11.57 -14.17 22.02
N LEU A 166 -10.69 -13.24 21.65
CA LEU A 166 -11.06 -11.92 21.15
C LEU A 166 -11.21 -11.96 19.62
N GLU A 167 -12.41 -11.71 19.13
CA GLU A 167 -12.67 -11.59 17.69
C GLU A 167 -12.16 -10.25 17.16
N LEU A 168 -11.40 -10.29 16.05
CA LEU A 168 -10.94 -9.09 15.35
C LEU A 168 -12.10 -8.52 14.53
N SER A 169 -12.50 -7.28 14.82
CA SER A 169 -13.50 -6.55 14.04
C SER A 169 -12.88 -5.34 13.36
N ASN A 170 -13.44 -4.98 12.18
CA ASN A 170 -12.99 -3.81 11.42
C ASN A 170 -13.47 -2.50 12.07
N ASN A 171 -14.56 -2.53 12.83
CA ASN A 171 -15.06 -1.37 13.54
C ASN A 171 -14.41 -1.27 14.93
N ASN A 172 -13.59 -0.24 15.12
CA ASN A 172 -12.81 -0.11 16.35
C ASN A 172 -13.67 0.10 17.61
N THR A 173 -14.83 0.78 17.50
CA THR A 173 -15.71 0.98 18.66
C THR A 173 -16.27 -0.35 19.15
N GLU A 174 -16.65 -1.24 18.24
CA GLU A 174 -17.09 -2.59 18.56
C GLU A 174 -15.96 -3.42 19.15
N PHE A 175 -14.76 -3.34 18.54
CA PHE A 175 -13.58 -4.03 19.03
C PHE A 175 -13.22 -3.61 20.46
N LEU A 176 -13.28 -2.31 20.75
CA LEU A 176 -13.02 -1.76 22.08
C LEU A 176 -14.04 -2.24 23.10
N LEU A 177 -15.34 -2.27 22.77
CA LEU A 177 -16.38 -2.78 23.66
C LEU A 177 -16.19 -4.27 23.95
N ASN A 178 -15.84 -5.06 22.93
CA ASN A 178 -15.54 -6.48 23.08
C ASN A 178 -14.30 -6.71 23.96
N PHE A 179 -13.27 -5.89 23.78
CA PHE A 179 -12.06 -5.91 24.60
C PHE A 179 -12.36 -5.60 26.07
N ILE A 180 -13.15 -4.54 26.34
CA ILE A 180 -13.54 -4.16 27.70
C ILE A 180 -14.36 -5.28 28.35
N ALA A 181 -15.35 -5.84 27.64
CA ALA A 181 -16.18 -6.93 28.13
C ALA A 181 -15.38 -8.21 28.43
N LEU A 182 -14.29 -8.44 27.70
CA LEU A 182 -13.37 -9.55 27.97
C LEU A 182 -12.54 -9.30 29.23
N MET A 183 -12.01 -8.09 29.39
CA MET A 183 -11.19 -7.70 30.55
C MET A 183 -11.98 -7.66 31.87
N GLU A 184 -13.31 -7.49 31.82
CA GLU A 184 -14.18 -7.66 32.99
C GLU A 184 -14.35 -9.13 33.40
N LYS A 185 -14.25 -10.06 32.45
CA LYS A 185 -14.47 -11.50 32.66
C LYS A 185 -13.19 -12.28 32.96
N VAL A 186 -12.07 -11.85 32.38
CA VAL A 186 -10.80 -12.57 32.37
C VAL A 186 -9.74 -11.77 33.14
N THR A 187 -9.01 -12.43 34.03
CA THR A 187 -7.86 -11.80 34.68
C THR A 187 -6.68 -11.67 33.70
N PRO A 188 -5.93 -10.55 33.72
CA PRO A 188 -4.83 -10.29 32.77
C PRO A 188 -3.74 -11.37 32.71
N ASP A 189 -3.58 -12.15 33.78
CA ASP A 189 -2.58 -13.24 33.89
C ASP A 189 -3.07 -14.60 33.41
N SER A 190 -4.23 -14.68 32.75
CA SER A 190 -4.71 -15.93 32.18
C SER A 190 -3.75 -16.46 31.11
N LYS A 191 -3.54 -17.79 31.08
CA LYS A 191 -2.66 -18.44 30.07
C LYS A 191 -3.17 -18.31 28.63
N GLN A 192 -4.38 -17.77 28.44
CA GLN A 192 -5.02 -17.57 27.15
C GLN A 192 -4.68 -16.21 26.51
N CYS A 193 -4.01 -15.33 27.25
CA CYS A 193 -3.66 -13.98 26.83
C CYS A 193 -2.14 -13.76 26.80
N ASP A 194 -1.67 -12.78 26.02
CA ASP A 194 -0.27 -12.33 26.07
C ASP A 194 -0.11 -11.22 27.13
N ASN A 195 0.45 -11.60 28.29
CA ASN A 195 0.67 -10.68 29.40
C ASN A 195 1.53 -9.48 28.99
N LEU A 196 2.46 -9.62 28.03
CA LEU A 196 3.32 -8.51 27.61
C LEU A 196 2.51 -7.41 26.93
N LEU A 197 1.61 -7.79 26.02
CA LEU A 197 0.78 -6.83 25.27
C LEU A 197 -0.20 -6.13 26.19
N LEU A 198 -0.91 -6.89 27.03
CA LEU A 198 -1.90 -6.32 27.97
C LEU A 198 -1.24 -5.38 28.99
N HIS A 199 -0.11 -5.77 29.59
CA HIS A 199 0.57 -4.93 30.58
C HIS A 199 1.10 -3.64 29.97
N ASN A 200 1.67 -3.69 28.76
CA ASN A 200 2.14 -2.49 28.08
C ASN A 200 0.97 -1.57 27.70
N LEU A 201 -0.14 -2.12 27.21
CA LEU A 201 -1.36 -1.37 26.90
C LEU A 201 -1.87 -0.59 28.12
N ILE A 202 -2.00 -1.26 29.26
CA ILE A 202 -2.53 -0.66 30.50
C ILE A 202 -1.61 0.46 31.02
N LEU A 203 -0.29 0.25 30.95
CA LEU A 203 0.70 1.27 31.29
C LEU A 203 0.52 2.51 30.40
N ASP A 204 0.41 2.31 29.09
CA ASP A 204 0.27 3.40 28.11
C ASP A 204 -1.03 4.18 28.30
N THR A 205 -2.14 3.50 28.62
CA THR A 205 -3.41 4.17 28.97
C THR A 205 -3.24 5.13 30.14
N GLY A 206 -2.60 4.67 31.23
CA GLY A 206 -2.38 5.49 32.42
C GLY A 206 -1.50 6.71 32.14
N ILE A 207 -0.48 6.56 31.29
CA ILE A 207 0.41 7.67 30.89
C ILE A 207 -0.35 8.71 30.06
N ILE A 208 -1.10 8.27 29.04
CA ILE A 208 -1.86 9.18 28.18
C ILE A 208 -2.95 9.91 28.99
N ARG A 209 -3.64 9.22 29.90
CA ARG A 209 -4.63 9.86 30.79
C ARG A 209 -4.03 11.02 31.57
N GLN A 210 -2.85 10.83 32.16
CA GLN A 210 -2.15 11.90 32.88
C GLN A 210 -1.76 13.07 31.98
N LEU A 211 -1.40 12.80 30.71
CA LEU A 211 -1.11 13.84 29.73
C LEU A 211 -2.34 14.71 29.46
N VAL A 212 -3.51 14.07 29.27
CA VAL A 212 -4.78 14.77 29.02
C VAL A 212 -5.15 15.66 30.21
N GLU A 213 -5.13 15.09 31.43
CA GLU A 213 -5.51 15.80 32.65
C GLU A 213 -4.61 17.00 32.96
N LYS A 214 -3.29 16.85 32.78
CA LYS A 214 -2.32 17.89 33.15
C LYS A 214 -2.11 18.94 32.07
N VAL A 215 -2.19 18.56 30.79
CA VAL A 215 -1.75 19.41 29.68
C VAL A 215 -2.91 19.80 28.77
N TRP A 216 -3.65 18.84 28.23
CA TRP A 216 -4.63 19.12 27.17
C TRP A 216 -5.85 19.88 27.70
N LYS A 217 -6.37 19.52 28.88
CA LYS A 217 -7.50 20.24 29.51
C LYS A 217 -7.19 21.70 29.87
N ASN A 218 -5.92 22.04 30.09
CA ASN A 218 -5.50 23.36 30.53
C ASN A 218 -5.17 24.32 29.37
N LYS A 219 -5.26 23.87 28.12
CA LYS A 219 -4.86 24.67 26.95
C LYS A 219 -6.02 24.83 25.97
N ASP A 220 -6.28 26.08 25.58
CA ASP A 220 -7.26 26.39 24.55
C ASP A 220 -6.70 26.13 23.15
N LEU A 221 -7.18 25.07 22.51
CA LEU A 221 -6.73 24.64 21.18
C LEU A 221 -6.99 25.68 20.08
N ASN A 222 -8.13 26.37 20.16
CA ASN A 222 -8.56 27.36 19.16
C ASN A 222 -7.59 28.55 19.06
N THR A 223 -7.01 29.01 20.18
CA THR A 223 -6.03 30.10 20.18
C THR A 223 -4.77 29.75 19.39
N TYR A 224 -4.38 28.48 19.43
CA TYR A 224 -3.23 27.98 18.67
C TYR A 224 -3.59 27.64 17.21
N GLY A 225 -4.87 27.58 16.84
CA GLY A 225 -5.31 27.14 15.52
C GLY A 225 -5.16 25.63 15.34
N PHE A 226 -5.44 24.85 16.39
CA PHE A 226 -5.41 23.39 16.35
C PHE A 226 -6.84 22.83 16.29
N LEU A 227 -7.09 21.93 15.34
CA LEU A 227 -8.34 21.17 15.23
C LEU A 227 -8.36 20.01 16.23
N ALA A 228 -7.22 19.32 16.37
CA ALA A 228 -7.08 18.15 17.23
C ALA A 228 -5.67 18.02 17.78
N VAL A 229 -5.54 17.34 18.91
CA VAL A 229 -4.27 16.85 19.47
C VAL A 229 -4.40 15.35 19.64
N PHE A 230 -3.34 14.62 19.32
CA PHE A 230 -3.32 13.18 19.48
C PHE A 230 -2.02 12.66 20.06
N ALA A 231 -2.10 11.47 20.65
CA ALA A 231 -0.95 10.69 21.10
C ALA A 231 -1.16 9.23 20.72
N ALA A 232 -0.22 8.69 19.94
CA ALA A 232 -0.16 7.29 19.54
C ALA A 232 1.01 6.59 20.23
N THR A 233 0.78 5.40 20.74
CA THR A 233 1.74 4.66 21.59
C THR A 233 2.07 3.29 21.01
N ASP A 234 3.23 2.75 21.39
CA ASP A 234 3.69 1.41 20.98
C ASP A 234 2.75 0.28 21.48
N GLY A 235 2.09 0.49 22.63
CA GLY A 235 1.05 -0.42 23.18
C GLY A 235 -0.20 -0.56 22.30
N GLY A 236 -0.36 0.26 21.27
CA GLY A 236 -1.49 0.19 20.35
C GLY A 236 -2.67 1.06 20.78
N ILE A 237 -2.43 2.12 21.56
CA ILE A 237 -3.45 3.13 21.86
C ILE A 237 -3.14 4.39 21.10
N THR A 238 -4.15 4.91 20.42
CA THR A 238 -4.17 6.25 19.85
C THR A 238 -5.31 7.03 20.48
N ARG A 239 -5.00 8.17 21.10
CA ARG A 239 -6.02 9.03 21.71
C ARG A 239 -6.10 10.36 20.99
N VAL A 240 -7.31 10.80 20.67
CA VAL A 240 -7.59 12.04 19.95
C VAL A 240 -8.46 12.96 20.81
N PHE A 241 -8.07 14.22 20.93
CA PHE A 241 -8.78 15.23 21.72
C PHE A 241 -8.97 16.51 20.87
N PRO A 242 -10.18 17.10 20.81
CA PRO A 242 -11.43 16.73 21.49
C PRO A 242 -12.19 15.59 20.80
N ASN A 243 -13.25 15.04 21.44
CA ASN A 243 -14.05 13.93 20.88
C ASN A 243 -14.62 14.23 19.48
N LYS A 244 -15.02 15.48 19.21
CA LYS A 244 -15.51 15.91 17.88
C LYS A 244 -14.50 15.64 16.76
N ALA A 245 -13.20 15.74 17.04
CA ALA A 245 -12.17 15.53 16.04
C ALA A 245 -11.99 14.06 15.65
N ALA A 246 -12.48 13.12 16.47
CA ALA A 246 -12.38 11.69 16.20
C ALA A 246 -13.22 11.24 15.00
N GLU A 247 -14.31 11.95 14.69
CA GLU A 247 -15.13 11.68 13.50
C GLU A 247 -14.37 11.98 12.20
N THR A 248 -13.46 12.95 12.22
CA THR A 248 -12.62 13.35 11.08
C THR A 248 -11.26 12.63 11.06
N TRP A 249 -11.09 11.60 11.88
CA TRP A 249 -9.84 10.87 12.01
C TRP A 249 -9.84 9.69 11.04
N GLU A 250 -9.12 9.84 9.94
CA GLU A 250 -9.08 8.85 8.84
C GLU A 250 -7.88 7.88 8.94
N GLU A 251 -6.97 8.10 9.89
CA GLU A 251 -5.77 7.28 10.03
C GLU A 251 -6.08 5.91 10.63
N ASP A 252 -5.29 4.90 10.24
CA ASP A 252 -5.40 3.55 10.77
C ASP A 252 -5.32 3.52 12.31
N PRO A 253 -6.21 2.77 12.98
CA PRO A 253 -6.20 2.66 14.44
C PRO A 253 -4.97 1.88 14.94
N GLU A 254 -4.33 1.08 14.09
CA GLU A 254 -3.05 0.44 14.40
C GLU A 254 -1.88 1.40 14.13
N PRO A 255 -1.16 1.86 15.18
CA PRO A 255 -0.07 2.81 15.00
C PRO A 255 1.07 2.27 14.13
N PHE A 256 1.21 0.94 14.05
CA PHE A 256 2.25 0.34 13.23
C PHE A 256 1.94 0.38 11.74
N ASN A 257 0.69 0.52 11.32
CA ASN A 257 0.35 0.67 9.90
C ASN A 257 0.32 2.14 9.48
N ALA A 258 0.11 3.05 10.43
CA ALA A 258 0.08 4.48 10.18
C ALA A 258 1.43 5.03 9.67
N SER A 259 1.37 5.74 8.53
CA SER A 259 2.53 6.39 7.87
C SER A 259 3.21 7.40 8.81
N TYR A 260 2.44 8.32 9.39
CA TYR A 260 2.97 9.38 10.26
C TYR A 260 3.76 8.82 11.46
N TYR A 261 3.35 7.66 11.99
CA TYR A 261 3.99 7.04 13.15
C TYR A 261 5.38 6.52 12.79
N ARG A 262 5.48 5.74 11.70
CA ARG A 262 6.77 5.20 11.21
C ARG A 262 7.75 6.29 10.81
N ARG A 263 7.28 7.31 10.08
CA ARG A 263 8.10 8.44 9.63
C ARG A 263 8.63 9.28 10.78
N SER A 264 7.80 9.52 11.79
CA SER A 264 8.19 10.28 12.99
C SER A 264 9.26 9.57 13.81
N LEU A 265 9.26 8.23 13.82
CA LEU A 265 10.26 7.44 14.52
C LEU A 265 11.63 7.47 13.83
N ASP A 266 11.68 7.48 12.50
CA ASP A 266 12.95 7.53 11.76
C ASP A 266 13.56 8.94 11.77
N ASN A 267 12.73 9.97 11.62
CA ASN A 267 13.19 11.35 11.53
C ASN A 267 13.36 12.02 12.91
N LYS A 268 14.07 13.16 12.92
CA LYS A 268 14.21 14.04 14.09
C LYS A 268 13.59 15.39 13.76
N GLY A 269 12.70 15.88 14.63
CA GLY A 269 11.98 17.14 14.45
C GLY A 269 10.48 16.94 14.30
N TYR A 270 9.81 17.94 13.73
CA TYR A 270 8.38 17.91 13.45
C TYR A 270 8.15 17.52 11.99
N ILE A 271 7.37 16.46 11.78
CA ILE A 271 7.01 15.97 10.46
C ILE A 271 5.61 16.45 10.12
N PHE A 272 5.52 17.20 9.02
CA PHE A 272 4.28 17.63 8.41
C PHE A 272 3.88 16.59 7.37
N THR A 273 2.65 16.10 7.48
CA THR A 273 2.06 15.15 6.53
C THR A 273 0.97 15.88 5.77
N ALA A 274 1.10 15.90 4.44
CA ALA A 274 0.09 16.46 3.56
C ALA A 274 -1.21 15.64 3.62
N PRO A 275 -2.39 16.28 3.60
CA PRO A 275 -3.66 15.55 3.59
C PRO A 275 -3.78 14.67 2.33
N TYR A 276 -4.49 13.55 2.45
CA TYR A 276 -4.79 12.68 1.31
C TYR A 276 -5.93 13.29 0.49
N ARG A 277 -5.85 13.15 -0.84
CA ARG A 277 -6.96 13.43 -1.75
C ARG A 277 -7.16 12.21 -2.63
N SER A 278 -8.37 11.65 -2.62
CA SER A 278 -8.72 10.58 -3.55
C SER A 278 -8.83 11.12 -4.98
N GLY A 279 -8.55 10.25 -5.96
CA GLY A 279 -8.53 10.54 -7.40
C GLY A 279 -9.89 10.89 -8.04
N GLY A 280 -10.96 11.02 -7.25
CA GLY A 280 -12.16 11.74 -7.63
C GLY A 280 -12.15 13.04 -6.83
N GLY A 281 -12.15 14.20 -7.51
CA GLY A 281 -11.97 15.54 -6.93
C GLY A 281 -13.04 16.02 -5.93
N GLU A 282 -13.66 15.12 -5.18
CA GLU A 282 -14.49 15.43 -4.04
C GLU A 282 -13.67 15.22 -2.76
N LEU A 283 -13.31 16.33 -2.12
CA LEU A 283 -13.33 16.36 -0.67
C LEU A 283 -14.70 15.80 -0.27
N LEU A 284 -14.73 14.72 0.51
CA LEU A 284 -15.95 14.33 1.19
C LEU A 284 -16.43 15.58 1.96
N ASN A 285 -17.49 16.20 1.45
CA ASN A 285 -18.12 17.42 1.96
C ASN A 285 -17.25 18.70 1.96
N PRO A 286 -17.20 19.46 0.85
CA PRO A 286 -16.57 20.78 0.79
C PRO A 286 -17.25 21.85 1.68
N GLU A 287 -18.41 21.54 2.26
CA GLU A 287 -19.23 22.55 2.94
C GLU A 287 -18.97 22.66 4.45
N ASN A 288 -18.33 21.67 5.11
CA ASN A 288 -18.19 21.68 6.57
C ASN A 288 -16.83 21.24 7.15
N ASP A 289 -15.98 20.53 6.39
CA ASP A 289 -14.72 20.03 6.94
C ASP A 289 -13.54 20.94 6.58
N THR A 290 -12.95 21.50 7.63
CA THR A 290 -11.69 22.24 7.54
C THR A 290 -10.57 21.26 7.19
N ILE A 291 -9.82 21.58 6.13
CA ILE A 291 -8.66 20.78 5.72
C ILE A 291 -7.64 20.81 6.87
N GLY A 292 -7.34 19.64 7.43
CA GLY A 292 -6.41 19.51 8.53
C GLY A 292 -5.05 18.97 8.08
N VAL A 293 -3.97 19.70 8.36
CA VAL A 293 -2.60 19.22 8.13
C VAL A 293 -2.09 18.53 9.39
N LEU A 294 -1.63 17.29 9.27
CA LEU A 294 -1.13 16.51 10.40
C LEU A 294 0.34 16.85 10.70
N VAL A 295 0.66 17.14 11.95
CA VAL A 295 2.03 17.33 12.42
C VAL A 295 2.35 16.35 13.53
N SER A 296 3.41 15.57 13.38
CA SER A 296 3.79 14.52 14.32
C SER A 296 5.27 14.60 14.71
N THR A 297 5.57 14.16 15.92
CA THR A 297 6.94 14.03 16.42
C THR A 297 7.06 12.85 17.38
N ALA A 298 8.17 12.12 17.30
CA ALA A 298 8.46 11.02 18.21
C ALA A 298 9.07 11.54 19.51
N LEU A 299 8.62 10.97 20.63
CA LEU A 299 9.19 11.23 21.93
C LEU A 299 10.52 10.49 22.07
N ASP A 300 11.61 11.20 22.37
CA ASP A 300 12.93 10.62 22.60
C ASP A 300 13.26 10.67 24.10
N ILE A 301 13.36 9.51 24.75
CA ILE A 301 13.64 9.40 26.18
C ILE A 301 14.94 8.63 26.39
N THR A 302 15.82 9.16 27.22
CA THR A 302 17.03 8.46 27.67
C THR A 302 16.82 7.88 29.07
N ILE A 303 16.73 6.55 29.18
CA ILE A 303 16.62 5.84 30.46
C ILE A 303 17.89 5.00 30.65
N GLY A 304 18.65 5.25 31.72
CA GLY A 304 19.86 4.47 32.03
C GLY A 304 20.94 4.51 30.94
N GLY A 305 21.06 5.63 30.21
CA GLY A 305 22.00 5.78 29.09
C GLY A 305 21.55 5.17 27.76
N LYS A 306 20.33 4.62 27.70
CA LYS A 306 19.72 4.06 26.48
C LYS A 306 18.60 4.98 25.97
N THR A 307 18.62 5.29 24.68
CA THR A 307 17.56 6.06 23.99
C THR A 307 16.42 5.14 23.57
N ILE A 308 15.18 5.49 23.89
CA ILE A 308 13.97 4.76 23.52
C ILE A 308 12.93 5.76 22.99
N LYS A 309 12.19 5.36 21.97
CA LYS A 309 11.06 6.12 21.41
C LYS A 309 9.73 5.39 21.64
N PRO A 310 9.00 5.67 22.74
CA PRO A 310 7.81 4.88 23.11
C PRO A 310 6.50 5.36 22.48
N ALA A 311 6.42 6.64 22.10
CA ALA A 311 5.19 7.27 21.64
C ALA A 311 5.47 8.35 20.61
N VAL A 312 4.46 8.62 19.77
CA VAL A 312 4.43 9.72 18.81
C VAL A 312 3.28 10.63 19.20
N VAL A 313 3.57 11.91 19.39
CA VAL A 313 2.58 12.94 19.70
C VAL A 313 2.42 13.86 18.51
N GLY A 314 1.22 14.40 18.32
CA GLY A 314 0.97 15.28 17.20
C GLY A 314 -0.27 16.14 17.34
N VAL A 315 -0.44 17.01 16.34
CA VAL A 315 -1.54 17.96 16.24
C VAL A 315 -2.09 17.95 14.81
N LYS A 316 -3.40 18.13 14.67
CA LYS A 316 -4.06 18.42 13.39
C LYS A 316 -4.25 19.93 13.33
N LEU A 317 -3.54 20.59 12.42
CA LEU A 317 -3.56 22.04 12.24
C LEU A 317 -4.77 22.45 11.41
N ASP A 318 -5.39 23.57 11.76
CA ASP A 318 -6.40 24.20 10.90
C ASP A 318 -5.71 24.99 9.78
N LEU A 319 -5.97 24.62 8.51
CA LEU A 319 -5.33 25.24 7.36
C LEU A 319 -5.61 26.74 7.27
N GLU A 320 -6.84 27.20 7.56
CA GLU A 320 -7.20 28.61 7.43
C GLU A 320 -6.46 29.48 8.46
N ALA A 321 -6.58 29.11 9.74
CA ALA A 321 -5.92 29.83 10.83
C ALA A 321 -4.39 29.85 10.69
N TRP A 322 -3.78 28.76 10.21
CA TRP A 322 -2.34 28.69 10.01
C TRP A 322 -1.88 29.45 8.77
N THR A 323 -2.67 29.44 7.70
CA THR A 323 -2.37 30.22 6.49
C THR A 323 -2.39 31.71 6.80
N ASP A 324 -3.29 32.18 7.66
CA ASP A 324 -3.31 33.58 8.10
C ASP A 324 -2.10 33.94 8.98
N LYS A 325 -1.71 33.07 9.92
CA LYS A 325 -0.47 33.25 10.69
C LYS A 325 0.76 33.26 9.79
N PHE A 326 0.81 32.37 8.80
CA PHE A 326 1.89 32.28 7.84
C PHE A 326 2.01 33.57 7.02
N LYS A 327 0.89 34.11 6.51
CA LYS A 327 0.88 35.41 5.82
C LYS A 327 1.48 36.50 6.69
N ILE A 328 1.02 36.62 7.93
CA ILE A 328 1.51 37.65 8.88
C ILE A 328 3.01 37.51 9.14
N LEU A 329 3.53 36.28 9.26
CA LEU A 329 4.95 36.04 9.50
C LEU A 329 5.81 36.26 8.26
N ALA A 330 5.25 36.06 7.07
CA ALA A 330 5.93 36.20 5.79
C ALA A 330 5.84 37.62 5.21
N SER A 331 4.85 38.43 5.62
CA SER A 331 4.78 39.86 5.35
C SER A 331 5.52 40.63 6.45
N ASN A 332 6.65 41.24 6.12
CA ASN A 332 7.45 41.95 7.10
C ASN A 332 6.78 43.27 7.52
N HIS A 333 6.12 43.31 8.67
CA HIS A 333 5.60 44.55 9.27
C HIS A 333 6.69 45.42 9.94
N THR A 334 7.93 45.41 9.47
CA THR A 334 8.93 46.39 9.91
C THR A 334 8.93 47.62 9.00
N ASP A 335 8.35 48.69 9.55
CA ASP A 335 8.49 50.09 9.18
C ASP A 335 7.50 50.65 8.12
N ASN A 336 6.40 51.25 8.61
CA ASN A 336 5.38 52.02 7.88
C ASN A 336 5.92 53.29 7.16
N ARG A 337 7.22 53.37 6.83
CA ARG A 337 7.88 54.59 6.32
C ARG A 337 8.63 54.44 5.02
N GLN A 338 8.66 53.26 4.38
CA GLN A 338 9.26 53.12 3.05
C GLN A 338 8.27 52.40 2.14
N GLY A 339 7.96 53.02 1.00
CA GLY A 339 7.06 52.44 0.00
C GLY A 339 7.64 51.17 -0.62
N SER A 340 6.75 50.31 -1.12
CA SER A 340 7.03 49.03 -1.80
C SER A 340 8.26 49.11 -2.71
N ASN A 341 9.37 48.51 -2.30
CA ASN A 341 10.61 48.52 -3.07
C ASN A 341 10.66 47.30 -4.00
N MET A 342 10.36 47.52 -5.29
CA MET A 342 10.47 46.49 -6.34
C MET A 342 11.90 45.94 -6.48
N CYS A 343 11.96 44.63 -6.73
CA CYS A 343 13.15 43.85 -7.05
C CYS A 343 13.89 44.41 -8.28
N GLY A 344 15.19 44.64 -8.12
CA GLY A 344 16.08 45.02 -9.21
C GLY A 344 17.46 44.38 -9.02
N PRO A 345 18.29 44.29 -10.07
CA PRO A 345 19.49 43.47 -10.09
C PRO A 345 20.56 43.84 -9.05
N ASN A 346 20.45 45.00 -8.39
CA ASN A 346 21.38 45.47 -7.35
C ASN A 346 20.68 45.88 -6.03
N ARG A 347 19.43 45.45 -5.78
CA ARG A 347 18.72 45.72 -4.51
C ARG A 347 18.29 44.42 -3.84
N VAL A 348 18.35 44.40 -2.50
CA VAL A 348 17.80 43.33 -1.68
C VAL A 348 16.28 43.35 -1.88
N CYS A 349 15.72 42.29 -2.47
CA CYS A 349 14.27 42.12 -2.56
C CYS A 349 13.71 41.95 -1.15
N GLU A 350 12.85 42.86 -0.73
CA GLU A 350 11.90 42.60 0.35
C GLU A 350 10.78 41.74 -0.25
N MET A 351 10.87 40.43 -0.01
CA MET A 351 9.93 39.44 -0.51
C MET A 351 8.75 39.35 0.46
N ASP A 352 7.82 40.30 0.38
CA ASP A 352 6.63 40.32 1.23
C ASP A 352 5.51 39.47 0.63
N CYS A 353 5.13 38.42 1.36
CA CYS A 353 4.04 37.52 0.99
C CYS A 353 2.69 38.07 1.47
N GLU A 354 2.22 39.17 0.89
CA GLU A 354 0.88 39.69 1.19
C GLU A 354 -0.23 38.80 0.64
N ALA A 355 -1.36 38.73 1.33
CA ALA A 355 -2.49 37.89 0.95
C ALA A 355 -2.95 38.16 -0.51
N ASN A 356 -2.86 37.14 -1.37
CA ASN A 356 -3.19 37.25 -2.81
C ASN A 356 -2.42 38.35 -3.56
N SER A 357 -1.14 38.54 -3.25
CA SER A 357 -0.26 39.38 -4.06
C SER A 357 -0.25 38.95 -5.53
N GLU A 358 -0.37 39.91 -6.45
CA GLU A 358 -0.27 39.64 -7.89
C GLU A 358 1.18 39.35 -8.31
N ASP A 359 2.16 39.83 -7.55
CA ASP A 359 3.57 39.81 -7.92
C ASP A 359 4.34 38.57 -7.42
N LEU A 360 4.06 38.12 -6.19
CA LEU A 360 4.79 37.04 -5.52
C LEU A 360 3.89 35.85 -5.15
N LEU A 361 4.43 34.65 -5.30
CA LEU A 361 3.86 33.36 -4.94
C LEU A 361 4.67 32.76 -3.80
N CYS A 362 4.03 32.48 -2.67
CA CYS A 362 4.69 31.90 -1.50
C CYS A 362 4.06 30.55 -1.16
N TYR A 363 4.91 29.53 -1.14
CA TYR A 363 4.54 28.14 -0.95
C TYR A 363 5.30 27.54 0.23
N LEU A 364 4.61 26.63 0.91
CA LEU A 364 5.20 25.72 1.87
C LEU A 364 5.03 24.30 1.34
N VAL A 365 6.15 23.65 1.02
CA VAL A 365 6.19 22.33 0.39
C VAL A 365 6.89 21.36 1.34
N ASP A 366 6.44 20.12 1.40
CA ASP A 366 7.10 19.08 2.19
C ASP A 366 8.28 18.41 1.45
N ASP A 367 8.87 17.39 2.09
CA ASP A 367 9.99 16.62 1.55
C ASP A 367 9.60 15.64 0.43
N GLY A 368 8.32 15.27 0.33
CA GLY A 368 7.75 14.52 -0.78
C GLY A 368 7.43 15.39 -2.00
N GLY A 369 7.47 16.73 -1.85
CA GLY A 369 7.08 17.65 -2.91
C GLY A 369 5.57 17.89 -2.97
N PHE A 370 4.84 17.74 -1.86
CA PHE A 370 3.42 18.07 -1.77
C PHE A 370 3.21 19.46 -1.19
N LEU A 371 2.16 20.12 -1.68
CA LEU A 371 1.77 21.45 -1.22
C LEU A 371 1.09 21.36 0.16
N ILE A 372 1.65 22.05 1.15
CA ILE A 372 1.10 22.14 2.51
C ILE A 372 0.30 23.44 2.70
N MET A 373 0.88 24.58 2.34
CA MET A 373 0.24 25.90 2.46
C MET A 373 0.63 26.78 1.28
N SER A 374 -0.27 27.69 0.91
CA SER A 374 -0.07 28.67 -0.15
C SER A 374 -0.69 30.00 0.24
N ASN A 375 -0.06 31.09 -0.21
CA ASN A 375 -0.57 32.44 -0.02
C ASN A 375 -1.88 32.69 -0.81
N GLN A 376 -2.03 32.05 -1.98
CA GLN A 376 -3.17 32.27 -2.86
C GLN A 376 -4.36 31.39 -2.49
N LYS A 377 -5.56 31.99 -2.47
CA LYS A 377 -6.82 31.30 -2.17
C LYS A 377 -7.16 30.17 -3.15
N GLU A 378 -6.82 30.33 -4.42
CA GLU A 378 -7.10 29.33 -5.46
C GLU A 378 -6.36 28.01 -5.18
N HIS A 379 -5.12 28.12 -4.69
CA HIS A 379 -4.28 26.98 -4.33
C HIS A 379 -4.71 26.29 -3.02
N TRP A 380 -5.66 26.84 -2.24
CA TRP A 380 -6.16 26.15 -1.04
C TRP A 380 -6.89 24.87 -1.41
N ASN A 381 -7.58 24.90 -2.54
CA ASN A 381 -8.20 23.73 -3.16
C ASN A 381 -7.19 22.79 -3.81
N GLU A 382 -5.89 23.06 -3.73
CA GLU A 382 -4.82 22.21 -4.27
C GLU A 382 -3.88 21.69 -3.19
N VAL A 383 -4.07 22.09 -1.92
CA VAL A 383 -3.32 21.57 -0.77
C VAL A 383 -3.46 20.05 -0.71
N GLY A 384 -2.34 19.35 -0.57
CA GLY A 384 -2.24 17.90 -0.61
C GLY A 384 -1.86 17.30 -1.97
N LYS A 385 -1.97 18.07 -3.06
CA LYS A 385 -1.52 17.64 -4.39
C LYS A 385 0.00 17.74 -4.54
N PHE A 386 0.53 16.95 -5.47
CA PHE A 386 1.94 17.03 -5.84
C PHE A 386 2.25 18.39 -6.47
N PHE A 387 3.36 19.00 -6.07
CA PHE A 387 3.72 20.35 -6.46
C PHE A 387 3.98 20.47 -7.97
N GLY A 388 4.38 19.39 -8.64
CA GLY A 388 4.49 19.34 -10.10
C GLY A 388 3.17 19.52 -10.85
N VAL A 389 2.02 19.27 -10.21
CA VAL A 389 0.69 19.53 -10.79
C VAL A 389 0.28 20.99 -10.59
N VAL A 390 0.70 21.60 -9.47
CA VAL A 390 0.37 22.99 -9.11
C VAL A 390 1.25 23.97 -9.91
N ASP A 391 2.57 23.83 -9.82
CA ASP A 391 3.54 24.60 -10.61
C ASP A 391 4.62 23.66 -11.16
N PRO A 392 4.40 23.07 -12.36
CA PRO A 392 5.35 22.12 -12.96
C PRO A 392 6.71 22.76 -13.21
N ASN A 393 6.71 24.04 -13.59
CA ASN A 393 7.92 24.77 -13.91
C ASN A 393 8.80 24.94 -12.66
N LEU A 394 8.19 25.20 -11.50
CA LEU A 394 8.95 25.45 -10.27
C LEU A 394 9.47 24.14 -9.72
N MET A 395 8.65 23.08 -9.75
CA MET A 395 9.07 21.76 -9.32
C MET A 395 10.26 21.25 -10.15
N TYR A 396 10.20 21.42 -11.48
CA TYR A 396 11.33 21.07 -12.35
C TYR A 396 12.58 21.89 -12.03
N ALA A 397 12.45 23.20 -11.78
CA ALA A 397 13.58 24.03 -11.39
C ALA A 397 14.19 23.59 -10.04
N LEU A 398 13.36 23.21 -9.06
CA LEU A 398 13.81 22.68 -7.78
C LEU A 398 14.53 21.33 -7.95
N TYR A 399 14.03 20.47 -8.85
CA TYR A 399 14.66 19.21 -9.19
C TYR A 399 16.01 19.39 -9.90
N ASN A 400 16.08 20.27 -10.93
CA ASN A 400 17.31 20.55 -11.68
C ASN A 400 18.41 21.16 -10.79
N ASN A 401 18.03 22.02 -9.84
CA ASN A 401 18.94 22.55 -8.82
C ASN A 401 19.20 21.59 -7.67
N SER A 402 18.77 20.33 -7.78
CA SER A 402 18.99 19.23 -6.84
C SER A 402 18.43 19.42 -5.44
N PHE A 403 17.39 20.24 -5.24
CA PHE A 403 16.67 20.28 -3.96
C PHE A 403 15.98 18.96 -3.64
N TYR A 404 15.36 18.38 -4.67
CA TYR A 404 14.71 17.08 -4.64
C TYR A 404 15.51 16.07 -5.46
N LYS A 405 15.44 14.81 -5.05
CA LYS A 405 15.89 13.66 -5.82
C LYS A 405 14.70 12.76 -6.07
N ARG A 406 14.65 12.17 -7.27
CA ARG A 406 13.62 11.21 -7.69
C ARG A 406 14.16 9.79 -7.55
N LYS A 407 13.34 8.89 -7.01
CA LYS A 407 13.60 7.45 -7.05
C LYS A 407 12.33 6.78 -7.58
N GLN A 408 12.51 5.87 -8.54
CA GLN A 408 11.44 5.04 -9.08
C GLN A 408 11.52 3.65 -8.47
N SER A 409 10.35 3.07 -8.20
CA SER A 409 10.17 1.68 -7.73
C SER A 409 9.05 1.02 -8.52
N PHE A 410 9.09 -0.30 -8.64
CA PHE A 410 8.10 -1.08 -9.38
C PHE A 410 7.20 -1.84 -8.39
N ASP A 411 5.89 -1.64 -8.48
CA ASP A 411 4.91 -2.49 -7.82
C ASP A 411 4.49 -3.61 -8.76
N TYR A 412 4.96 -4.82 -8.52
CA TYR A 412 4.58 -6.01 -9.29
C TYR A 412 3.23 -6.59 -8.88
N GLN A 413 2.63 -6.08 -7.79
CA GLN A 413 1.39 -6.59 -7.22
C GLN A 413 0.22 -5.64 -7.49
N SER A 414 0.38 -4.60 -8.31
CA SER A 414 -0.69 -3.65 -8.65
C SER A 414 -1.80 -4.24 -9.51
N VAL A 415 -2.93 -3.53 -9.55
CA VAL A 415 -4.12 -3.90 -10.33
C VAL A 415 -4.41 -2.78 -11.30
N CYS A 416 -4.48 -3.11 -12.59
CA CYS A 416 -4.84 -2.17 -13.64
C CYS A 416 -6.20 -2.54 -14.22
N GLU A 417 -6.91 -1.53 -14.69
CA GLU A 417 -8.04 -1.74 -15.57
C GLU A 417 -7.55 -2.37 -16.88
N GLN A 418 -8.28 -3.37 -17.36
CA GLN A 418 -7.96 -3.97 -18.64
C GLN A 418 -8.20 -2.93 -19.73
N MET A 419 -7.12 -2.47 -20.38
CA MET A 419 -7.26 -1.73 -21.62
C MET A 419 -8.05 -2.59 -22.61
N GLN A 420 -9.07 -2.00 -23.24
CA GLN A 420 -9.75 -2.63 -24.37
C GLN A 420 -8.76 -2.73 -25.53
N ASN A 421 -7.90 -3.75 -25.47
CA ASN A 421 -7.08 -4.10 -26.60
C ASN A 421 -8.04 -4.50 -27.71
N SER A 422 -8.03 -3.71 -28.80
CA SER A 422 -8.79 -3.95 -30.03
C SER A 422 -8.31 -5.19 -30.80
N GLU A 423 -7.43 -5.97 -30.20
CA GLU A 423 -6.97 -7.25 -30.70
C GLU A 423 -7.92 -8.35 -30.21
N ALA A 424 -9.08 -8.44 -30.88
CA ALA A 424 -9.89 -9.63 -30.82
C ALA A 424 -9.04 -10.82 -31.30
N GLY A 425 -8.48 -11.57 -30.35
CA GLY A 425 -7.77 -12.81 -30.62
C GLY A 425 -8.69 -13.73 -31.41
N ALA A 426 -8.36 -13.96 -32.67
CA ALA A 426 -9.05 -14.93 -33.51
C ALA A 426 -8.74 -16.33 -32.98
N ALA A 427 -9.50 -16.79 -31.98
CA ALA A 427 -9.54 -18.20 -31.65
C ALA A 427 -9.85 -18.95 -32.96
N PRO A 428 -9.06 -19.97 -33.35
CA PRO A 428 -9.33 -20.72 -34.56
C PRO A 428 -10.61 -21.49 -34.32
N ARG A 429 -11.75 -20.92 -34.70
CA ARG A 429 -12.98 -21.68 -34.90
C ARG A 429 -12.67 -22.60 -36.07
N GLY A 430 -12.28 -23.82 -35.76
CA GLY A 430 -12.16 -24.90 -36.73
C GLY A 430 -13.54 -25.18 -37.31
N VAL A 431 -13.93 -24.40 -38.33
CA VAL A 431 -15.11 -24.69 -39.12
C VAL A 431 -14.76 -25.93 -39.92
N PHE A 432 -15.38 -27.05 -39.57
CA PHE A 432 -15.31 -28.26 -40.37
C PHE A 432 -15.91 -27.95 -41.74
N VAL A 433 -15.05 -27.77 -42.76
CA VAL A 433 -15.49 -27.55 -44.14
C VAL A 433 -15.96 -28.91 -44.68
N PRO A 434 -17.28 -29.11 -44.92
CA PRO A 434 -17.77 -30.37 -45.45
C PRO A 434 -17.18 -30.59 -46.84
N THR A 435 -16.82 -31.83 -47.14
CA THR A 435 -16.32 -32.19 -48.47
C THR A 435 -17.48 -32.21 -49.47
N ILE A 436 -17.21 -32.13 -50.78
CA ILE A 436 -18.25 -32.14 -51.83
C ILE A 436 -19.16 -33.39 -51.74
N ALA A 437 -18.67 -34.49 -51.16
CA ALA A 437 -19.45 -35.69 -50.89
C ALA A 437 -20.54 -35.49 -49.80
N ASP A 438 -20.31 -34.60 -48.83
CA ASP A 438 -21.28 -34.23 -47.79
C ASP A 438 -22.37 -33.29 -48.35
N PHE A 439 -22.01 -32.45 -49.32
CA PHE A 439 -22.94 -31.50 -49.96
C PHE A 439 -24.01 -32.20 -50.82
N VAL A 440 -23.70 -33.36 -51.42
CA VAL A 440 -24.56 -34.06 -52.39
C VAL A 440 -25.44 -35.15 -51.75
N ASN A 441 -25.21 -35.48 -50.47
CA ASN A 441 -26.08 -36.40 -49.75
C ASN A 441 -27.36 -35.67 -49.29
N LEU A 442 -28.39 -35.65 -50.12
CA LEU A 442 -29.73 -35.14 -49.77
C LEU A 442 -30.25 -35.77 -48.47
N ALA A 443 -29.90 -37.04 -48.22
CA ALA A 443 -30.20 -37.76 -46.99
C ALA A 443 -29.55 -37.11 -45.75
N TRP A 444 -28.32 -36.61 -45.87
CA TRP A 444 -27.62 -35.93 -44.78
C TRP A 444 -28.30 -34.60 -44.45
N TRP A 445 -28.61 -33.76 -45.44
CA TRP A 445 -29.36 -32.52 -45.24
C TRP A 445 -30.73 -32.77 -44.60
N THR A 446 -31.47 -33.80 -45.06
CA THR A 446 -32.76 -34.14 -44.45
C THR A 446 -32.62 -34.66 -43.03
N SER A 447 -31.57 -35.43 -42.74
CA SER A 447 -31.32 -35.95 -41.39
C SER A 447 -30.86 -34.85 -40.42
N ALA A 448 -30.00 -33.93 -40.87
CA ALA A 448 -29.53 -32.80 -40.08
C ALA A 448 -30.67 -31.79 -39.84
N ALA A 449 -31.49 -31.50 -40.86
CA ALA A 449 -32.67 -30.65 -40.70
C ALA A 449 -33.72 -31.29 -39.78
N ALA A 450 -33.98 -32.60 -39.94
CA ALA A 450 -34.90 -33.32 -39.06
C ALA A 450 -34.38 -33.37 -37.62
N TRP A 451 -33.07 -33.56 -37.41
CA TRP A 451 -32.47 -33.58 -36.08
C TRP A 451 -32.45 -32.19 -35.43
N SER A 452 -32.18 -31.14 -36.19
CA SER A 452 -32.28 -29.76 -35.72
C SER A 452 -33.72 -29.39 -35.32
N LEU A 453 -34.71 -29.77 -36.13
CA LEU A 453 -36.12 -29.55 -35.81
C LEU A 453 -36.57 -30.39 -34.60
N PHE A 454 -36.07 -31.62 -34.46
CA PHE A 454 -36.33 -32.47 -33.30
C PHE A 454 -35.68 -31.92 -32.03
N GLN A 455 -34.45 -31.40 -32.11
CA GLN A 455 -33.83 -30.70 -30.99
C GLN A 455 -34.62 -29.44 -30.63
N GLN A 456 -35.01 -28.60 -31.59
CA GLN A 456 -35.87 -27.44 -31.32
C GLN A 456 -37.22 -27.83 -30.72
N LEU A 457 -37.81 -28.96 -31.12
CA LEU A 457 -39.04 -29.49 -30.54
C LEU A 457 -38.83 -29.95 -29.09
N LEU A 458 -37.73 -30.66 -28.80
CA LEU A 458 -37.37 -31.10 -27.45
C LEU A 458 -37.05 -29.91 -26.53
N TYR A 459 -36.26 -28.95 -26.99
CA TYR A 459 -35.96 -27.73 -26.24
C TYR A 459 -37.23 -26.89 -26.03
N GLY A 460 -38.10 -26.77 -27.05
CA GLY A 460 -39.38 -26.07 -26.95
C GLY A 460 -40.35 -26.74 -25.97
N LEU A 461 -40.36 -28.08 -25.91
CA LEU A 461 -41.15 -28.85 -24.94
C LEU A 461 -40.59 -28.77 -23.51
N ALA A 462 -39.26 -28.77 -23.36
CA ALA A 462 -38.60 -28.68 -22.05
C ALA A 462 -38.70 -27.28 -21.43
N TYR A 463 -38.68 -26.22 -22.24
CA TYR A 463 -38.62 -24.83 -21.79
C TYR A 463 -39.90 -24.01 -22.06
N HIS A 464 -40.98 -24.64 -22.54
CA HIS A 464 -42.31 -24.04 -22.72
C HIS A 464 -42.31 -22.62 -23.36
N SER A 465 -41.45 -22.38 -24.36
CA SER A 465 -41.38 -21.08 -25.05
C SER A 465 -41.05 -21.26 -26.53
N TRP A 466 -42.09 -21.35 -27.35
CA TRP A 466 -41.94 -21.17 -28.80
C TRP A 466 -41.79 -19.66 -29.03
N PHE A 467 -40.64 -19.22 -29.56
CA PHE A 467 -40.29 -17.83 -29.90
C PHE A 467 -39.83 -16.91 -28.74
N ALA A 468 -38.88 -17.36 -27.91
CA ALA A 468 -38.04 -16.43 -27.14
C ALA A 468 -36.63 -16.41 -27.74
N THR A 469 -36.27 -15.30 -28.40
CA THR A 469 -34.86 -14.96 -28.65
C THR A 469 -34.32 -14.37 -27.35
N ASP A 470 -33.84 -15.22 -26.45
CA ASP A 470 -32.96 -14.72 -25.41
C ASP A 470 -31.60 -14.43 -26.06
N GLU A 471 -31.18 -13.18 -25.95
CA GLU A 471 -29.77 -12.82 -26.04
C GLU A 471 -29.08 -13.57 -24.90
N VAL A 472 -28.55 -14.75 -25.20
CA VAL A 472 -27.63 -15.44 -24.31
C VAL A 472 -26.34 -14.64 -24.36
N ASP A 473 -26.28 -13.58 -23.56
CA ASP A 473 -25.01 -13.01 -23.15
C ASP A 473 -24.27 -14.15 -22.47
N ALA A 474 -23.18 -14.59 -23.10
CA ALA A 474 -22.24 -15.46 -22.43
C ALA A 474 -21.72 -14.65 -21.24
N GLU A 475 -22.18 -14.97 -20.02
CA GLU A 475 -21.56 -14.55 -18.77
C GLU A 475 -20.15 -15.19 -18.67
N GLY A 476 -19.26 -14.82 -19.57
CA GLY A 476 -17.85 -14.67 -19.26
C GLY A 476 -17.73 -13.34 -18.56
N ALA A 477 -18.02 -13.30 -17.27
CA ALA A 477 -17.54 -12.22 -16.40
C ALA A 477 -16.01 -12.35 -16.37
N GLU A 478 -15.33 -11.91 -17.43
CA GLU A 478 -13.90 -11.64 -17.38
C GLU A 478 -13.69 -10.59 -16.28
N PRO A 479 -12.82 -10.85 -15.30
CA PRO A 479 -12.51 -9.84 -14.29
C PRO A 479 -12.00 -8.59 -15.03
N LYS A 480 -12.66 -7.44 -14.82
CA LYS A 480 -12.28 -6.14 -15.42
C LYS A 480 -10.86 -5.68 -15.02
N GLU A 481 -10.30 -6.34 -14.03
CA GLU A 481 -9.06 -6.01 -13.36
C GLU A 481 -7.99 -7.06 -13.69
N ARG A 482 -6.84 -6.61 -14.19
CA ARG A 482 -5.66 -7.45 -14.45
C ARG A 482 -4.54 -7.10 -13.48
N SER A 483 -3.72 -8.09 -13.12
CA SER A 483 -2.43 -7.82 -12.49
C SER A 483 -1.50 -7.15 -13.52
N CYS A 484 -0.97 -5.99 -13.17
CA CYS A 484 -0.03 -5.22 -13.98
C CYS A 484 1.12 -4.75 -13.09
N VAL A 485 2.19 -4.27 -13.72
CA VAL A 485 3.31 -3.63 -13.02
C VAL A 485 3.14 -2.12 -13.11
N MET A 486 3.07 -1.46 -11.97
CA MET A 486 3.00 0.01 -11.90
C MET A 486 4.35 0.58 -11.47
N ILE A 487 4.79 1.63 -12.16
CA ILE A 487 5.94 2.44 -11.76
C ILE A 487 5.45 3.47 -10.77
N GLN A 488 6.08 3.50 -9.61
CA GLN A 488 5.83 4.49 -8.59
C GLN A 488 7.04 5.38 -8.47
N THR A 489 6.80 6.68 -8.53
CA THR A 489 7.84 7.69 -8.40
C THR A 489 7.73 8.33 -7.03
N GLN A 490 8.84 8.51 -6.33
CA GLN A 490 8.84 9.32 -5.10
C GLN A 490 9.98 10.33 -5.12
N TYR A 491 9.74 11.44 -4.44
CA TYR A 491 10.70 12.50 -4.23
C TYR A 491 11.12 12.56 -2.77
N TYR A 492 12.38 12.92 -2.55
CA TYR A 492 12.93 13.17 -1.22
C TYR A 492 14.00 14.26 -1.29
N PHE A 493 14.28 14.88 -0.15
CA PHE A 493 15.29 15.93 -0.06
C PHE A 493 16.72 15.42 -0.28
N SER A 494 17.51 16.21 -1.00
CA SER A 494 18.97 16.02 -1.08
C SER A 494 19.70 16.57 0.16
N ASN A 495 21.02 16.38 0.25
CA ASN A 495 21.86 16.89 1.34
C ASN A 495 22.13 18.41 1.30
N LEU A 496 21.47 19.18 0.43
CA LEU A 496 21.67 20.63 0.34
C LEU A 496 20.97 21.37 1.49
N SER A 497 21.73 22.13 2.28
CA SER A 497 21.22 22.88 3.44
C SER A 497 21.13 24.38 3.23
N SER A 498 21.61 24.91 2.09
CA SER A 498 21.70 26.36 1.86
C SER A 498 20.43 26.92 1.22
N SER A 499 20.11 28.16 1.59
CA SER A 499 19.13 28.98 0.88
C SER A 499 19.70 29.42 -0.47
N TYR A 500 18.93 29.29 -1.54
CA TYR A 500 19.36 29.72 -2.87
C TYR A 500 18.40 30.77 -3.43
N ASN A 501 18.99 31.80 -4.05
CA ASN A 501 18.32 32.68 -4.99
C ASN A 501 18.68 32.16 -6.37
N ILE A 502 17.68 31.73 -7.14
CA ILE A 502 17.90 31.15 -8.46
C ILE A 502 17.03 31.91 -9.45
N LEU A 503 17.63 32.24 -10.59
CA LEU A 503 16.91 32.73 -11.76
C LEU A 503 16.49 31.52 -12.58
N GLN A 504 15.18 31.37 -12.81
CA GLN A 504 14.65 30.39 -13.73
C GLN A 504 14.37 31.08 -15.07
N ASP A 505 15.10 30.67 -16.10
CA ASP A 505 14.93 31.16 -17.47
C ASP A 505 14.10 30.18 -18.30
N CYS A 506 12.98 30.67 -18.83
CA CYS A 506 12.09 29.96 -19.75
C CYS A 506 12.20 30.54 -21.18
N GLY A 507 13.38 31.01 -21.55
CA GLY A 507 13.65 31.65 -22.84
C GLY A 507 13.13 33.10 -22.90
N ASN A 508 11.80 33.28 -23.01
CA ASN A 508 11.19 34.61 -23.18
C ASN A 508 10.80 35.30 -21.87
N CYS A 509 10.75 34.56 -20.78
CA CYS A 509 10.54 35.08 -19.44
C CYS A 509 11.53 34.44 -18.48
N SER A 510 11.93 35.23 -17.51
CA SER A 510 12.67 34.77 -16.35
C SER A 510 11.84 35.05 -15.11
N ARG A 511 11.91 34.18 -14.11
CA ARG A 511 11.43 34.48 -12.76
C ARG A 511 12.54 34.24 -11.76
N LEU A 512 12.61 35.09 -10.74
CA LEU A 512 13.43 34.81 -9.58
C LEU A 512 12.64 33.97 -8.58
N PHE A 513 13.29 32.96 -8.00
CA PHE A 513 12.75 32.25 -6.84
C PHE A 513 13.80 32.08 -5.75
N HIS A 514 13.32 32.08 -4.52
CA HIS A 514 14.06 31.82 -3.30
C HIS A 514 13.52 30.54 -2.66
N ALA A 515 14.40 29.60 -2.35
CA ALA A 515 14.03 28.38 -1.64
C ALA A 515 14.90 28.20 -0.40
N LYS A 516 14.27 27.97 0.75
CA LYS A 516 14.94 27.78 2.04
C LYS A 516 14.25 26.71 2.87
N ARG A 517 15.04 25.76 3.36
CA ARG A 517 14.55 24.72 4.30
C ARG A 517 14.36 25.31 5.69
N ILE A 518 13.28 24.90 6.35
CA ILE A 518 12.99 25.30 7.73
C ILE A 518 13.70 24.33 8.67
N ASN A 519 14.42 24.87 9.65
CA ASN A 519 15.16 24.06 10.60
C ASN A 519 14.21 23.24 11.50
N ASN A 520 14.60 22.02 11.83
CA ASN A 520 13.86 21.07 12.67
C ASN A 520 12.50 20.61 12.12
N THR A 521 12.25 20.78 10.81
CA THR A 521 11.05 20.29 10.13
C THR A 521 11.40 19.70 8.75
N ASN A 522 10.45 19.01 8.12
CA ASN A 522 10.55 18.53 6.74
C ASN A 522 10.01 19.55 5.72
N LEU A 523 9.99 20.83 6.05
CA LEU A 523 9.37 21.86 5.21
C LEU A 523 10.40 22.67 4.41
N LEU A 524 10.05 22.96 3.17
CA LEU A 524 10.72 23.87 2.26
C LEU A 524 9.82 25.09 2.05
N PHE A 525 10.33 26.26 2.43
CA PHE A 525 9.71 27.55 2.12
C PHE A 525 10.22 28.03 0.77
N VAL A 526 9.30 28.24 -0.17
CA VAL A 526 9.60 28.70 -1.53
C VAL A 526 8.85 29.98 -1.81
N VAL A 527 9.56 31.01 -2.26
CA VAL A 527 8.99 32.26 -2.75
C VAL A 527 9.40 32.45 -4.19
N ALA A 528 8.46 32.63 -5.09
CA ALA A 528 8.72 32.83 -6.50
C ALA A 528 7.97 34.06 -7.02
N GLU A 529 8.55 34.76 -7.97
CA GLU A 529 7.79 35.74 -8.76
C GLU A 529 6.77 35.01 -9.63
N LYS A 530 5.58 35.61 -9.78
CA LYS A 530 4.56 35.09 -10.67
C LYS A 530 5.09 35.10 -12.11
N LEU A 531 5.10 33.94 -12.76
CA LEU A 531 5.61 33.83 -14.12
C LEU A 531 4.65 34.54 -15.09
N PRO A 532 5.11 35.51 -15.90
CA PRO A 532 4.25 36.23 -16.85
C PRO A 532 3.98 35.46 -18.15
N CYS A 533 4.60 34.28 -18.34
CA CYS A 533 4.41 33.44 -19.51
C CYS A 533 3.22 32.49 -19.36
N THR A 534 2.49 32.27 -20.46
CA THR A 534 1.35 31.36 -20.53
C THR A 534 1.73 29.88 -20.58
N SER A 535 2.94 29.53 -21.05
CA SER A 535 3.46 28.16 -20.98
C SER A 535 4.97 28.13 -21.16
N CYS A 536 5.63 27.27 -20.38
CA CYS A 536 7.01 26.83 -20.61
C CYS A 536 6.93 25.39 -21.10
N GLU A 537 7.63 25.06 -22.19
CA GLU A 537 7.76 23.68 -22.66
C GLU A 537 8.76 22.92 -21.76
N ILE A 538 8.33 22.59 -20.55
CA ILE A 538 9.10 21.79 -19.59
C ILE A 538 8.33 20.49 -19.33
N GLU A 539 9.06 19.39 -19.20
CA GLU A 539 8.51 18.09 -18.83
C GLU A 539 7.79 18.19 -17.48
N MET A 540 6.51 17.83 -17.47
CA MET A 540 5.73 17.77 -16.25
C MET A 540 6.19 16.59 -15.42
N LEU A 541 6.71 16.86 -14.22
CA LEU A 541 7.04 15.82 -13.27
C LEU A 541 5.74 15.35 -12.60
N SER A 542 5.38 14.09 -12.81
CA SER A 542 4.30 13.39 -12.11
C SER A 542 4.86 12.58 -10.93
N GLN A 543 3.99 12.31 -9.96
CA GLN A 543 4.20 11.32 -8.90
C GLN A 543 3.19 10.17 -8.99
N ASP A 544 2.19 10.28 -9.87
CA ASP A 544 1.15 9.28 -10.01
C ASP A 544 1.72 7.94 -10.50
N GLU A 545 1.00 6.86 -10.19
CA GLU A 545 1.39 5.53 -10.62
C GLU A 545 1.16 5.39 -12.13
N GLU A 546 2.20 5.01 -12.85
CA GLU A 546 2.15 4.84 -14.31
C GLU A 546 2.31 3.36 -14.66
N GLU A 547 1.50 2.84 -15.59
CA GLU A 547 1.63 1.46 -16.03
C GLU A 547 2.96 1.26 -16.77
N PHE A 548 3.76 0.28 -16.32
CA PHE A 548 5.01 -0.06 -16.98
C PHE A 548 4.71 -0.82 -18.27
N MET A 549 4.98 -0.17 -19.41
CA MET A 549 4.93 -0.80 -20.72
C MET A 549 6.32 -1.32 -21.07
N GLU A 550 6.51 -2.63 -20.94
CA GLU A 550 7.80 -3.28 -21.19
C GLU A 550 8.16 -3.26 -22.69
N GLU A 551 9.11 -2.41 -23.08
CA GLU A 551 9.52 -2.28 -24.49
C GLU A 551 10.39 -3.47 -24.96
N ASN A 552 11.16 -4.13 -24.07
CA ASN A 552 11.96 -5.31 -24.42
C ASN A 552 12.44 -6.18 -23.20
N PRO A 553 11.88 -7.38 -22.97
CA PRO A 553 12.26 -8.26 -21.86
C PRO A 553 13.67 -8.88 -22.00
N CYS A 554 14.29 -8.79 -23.18
CA CYS A 554 15.58 -9.43 -23.44
C CYS A 554 16.79 -8.71 -22.82
N GLU A 555 16.67 -7.42 -22.47
CA GLU A 555 17.78 -6.66 -21.88
C GLU A 555 18.03 -7.04 -20.43
N GLU A 556 16.98 -7.36 -19.66
CA GLU A 556 17.12 -7.81 -18.27
C GLU A 556 17.82 -9.17 -18.14
N LEU A 557 17.66 -10.06 -19.12
CA LEU A 557 18.31 -11.37 -19.14
C LEU A 557 19.84 -11.27 -19.15
N ALA A 558 20.40 -10.16 -19.67
CA ALA A 558 21.84 -9.94 -19.69
C ALA A 558 22.43 -9.70 -18.29
N MET A 559 21.61 -9.28 -17.33
CA MET A 559 22.00 -9.00 -15.93
C MET A 559 21.18 -9.84 -14.94
N ALA A 560 21.03 -11.13 -15.22
CA ALA A 560 20.30 -12.03 -14.33
C ALA A 560 20.89 -12.03 -12.90
N ARG A 561 20.00 -11.87 -11.91
CA ARG A 561 20.34 -11.87 -10.48
C ARG A 561 20.91 -13.23 -10.05
N TYR A 562 21.76 -13.22 -9.03
CA TYR A 562 22.35 -14.44 -8.47
C TYR A 562 21.29 -15.37 -7.88
N ARG A 563 21.35 -16.66 -8.24
CA ARG A 563 20.44 -17.72 -7.78
C ARG A 563 21.23 -19.01 -7.53
N LYS A 564 20.72 -19.85 -6.63
CA LYS A 564 21.30 -21.16 -6.33
C LYS A 564 20.32 -22.26 -6.68
N GLY A 565 20.70 -23.11 -7.62
CA GLY A 565 19.91 -24.27 -8.01
C GLY A 565 19.90 -25.37 -6.94
N PRO A 566 19.01 -26.37 -7.07
CA PRO A 566 18.99 -27.55 -6.21
C PRO A 566 20.33 -28.29 -6.23
N SER A 567 20.74 -28.83 -5.08
CA SER A 567 22.00 -29.58 -4.95
C SER A 567 21.96 -30.95 -5.65
N THR A 568 20.78 -31.56 -5.69
CA THR A 568 20.55 -32.87 -6.31
C THR A 568 19.61 -32.74 -7.50
N CYS A 569 20.02 -33.29 -8.64
CA CYS A 569 19.19 -33.45 -9.83
C CYS A 569 19.08 -34.96 -10.11
N PHE A 570 17.85 -35.48 -10.19
CA PHE A 570 17.58 -36.86 -10.59
C PHE A 570 17.11 -36.84 -12.04
N ASP A 571 18.04 -37.06 -12.96
CA ASP A 571 17.81 -36.96 -14.41
C ASP A 571 17.72 -38.33 -15.09
N ASN A 572 18.55 -39.28 -14.67
CA ASN A 572 18.65 -40.58 -15.31
C ASN A 572 18.72 -41.71 -14.28
N ASN A 573 17.86 -42.71 -14.48
CA ASN A 573 17.93 -43.95 -13.74
C ASN A 573 18.24 -45.11 -14.71
N ASN A 574 19.26 -45.92 -14.41
CA ASN A 574 19.68 -47.04 -15.26
C ASN A 574 18.57 -48.09 -15.49
N THR A 575 17.55 -48.13 -14.62
CA THR A 575 16.39 -49.01 -14.75
C THR A 575 15.22 -48.37 -15.48
N GLU A 576 15.35 -47.12 -15.93
CA GLU A 576 14.30 -46.41 -16.65
C GLU A 576 14.14 -46.96 -18.07
N ILE A 577 12.91 -47.29 -18.44
CA ILE A 577 12.57 -47.82 -19.76
C ILE A 577 12.38 -46.64 -20.71
N THR A 578 13.48 -46.15 -21.28
CA THR A 578 13.48 -45.05 -22.26
C THR A 578 12.87 -45.43 -23.61
N SER A 579 12.57 -46.71 -23.83
CA SER A 579 12.00 -47.23 -25.07
C SER A 579 10.47 -47.12 -25.18
N ASP A 580 9.77 -46.75 -24.10
CA ASP A 580 8.30 -46.62 -24.14
C ASP A 580 7.90 -45.19 -24.52
N CYS A 581 8.09 -44.85 -25.79
CA CYS A 581 7.64 -43.60 -26.37
C CYS A 581 6.33 -43.81 -27.15
N GLY A 582 5.28 -43.06 -26.81
CA GLY A 582 4.12 -42.85 -27.69
C GLY A 582 3.32 -44.10 -28.07
N ARG A 583 2.82 -44.88 -27.10
CA ARG A 583 1.64 -45.73 -27.37
C ARG A 583 0.40 -44.85 -27.43
N GLY A 584 0.19 -44.19 -28.57
CA GLY A 584 -1.10 -43.60 -28.91
C GLY A 584 -2.15 -44.70 -28.76
N HIS A 585 -3.03 -44.56 -27.78
CA HIS A 585 -4.08 -45.53 -27.51
C HIS A 585 -5.16 -45.37 -28.60
N SER A 586 -4.89 -45.84 -29.83
CA SER A 586 -5.97 -45.98 -30.80
C SER A 586 -6.90 -47.03 -30.22
N PHE A 587 -8.13 -46.66 -29.87
CA PHE A 587 -9.19 -47.62 -29.59
C PHE A 587 -9.35 -48.49 -30.86
N ARG A 588 -8.60 -49.59 -30.94
CA ARG A 588 -8.86 -50.61 -31.95
C ARG A 588 -10.21 -51.20 -31.55
N PRO A 589 -11.28 -51.03 -32.34
CA PRO A 589 -12.54 -51.69 -32.03
C PRO A 589 -12.23 -53.19 -31.91
N PRO A 590 -12.72 -53.87 -30.87
CA PRO A 590 -12.42 -55.29 -30.70
C PRO A 590 -12.89 -56.02 -31.96
N LEU A 591 -12.01 -56.84 -32.54
CA LEU A 591 -12.27 -57.62 -33.76
C LEU A 591 -13.60 -58.38 -33.68
N TYR A 592 -13.98 -58.81 -32.47
CA TYR A 592 -15.27 -59.42 -32.17
C TYR A 592 -16.47 -58.50 -32.41
N ALA A 593 -16.39 -57.21 -32.05
CA ALA A 593 -17.47 -56.26 -32.31
C ALA A 593 -17.61 -55.99 -33.82
N LEU A 594 -16.49 -55.85 -34.53
CA LEU A 594 -16.52 -55.70 -36.00
C LEU A 594 -17.08 -56.95 -36.69
N LEU A 595 -16.68 -58.15 -36.26
CA LEU A 595 -17.22 -59.41 -36.77
C LEU A 595 -18.71 -59.57 -36.45
N PHE A 596 -19.15 -59.17 -35.25
CA PHE A 596 -20.56 -59.25 -34.86
C PHE A 596 -21.43 -58.31 -35.69
N ILE A 597 -20.95 -57.08 -35.93
CA ILE A 597 -21.62 -56.11 -36.80
C ILE A 597 -21.63 -56.61 -38.25
N GLN A 598 -20.53 -57.20 -38.74
CA GLN A 598 -20.49 -57.83 -40.07
C GLN A 598 -21.46 -59.01 -40.17
N LEU A 599 -21.60 -59.85 -39.13
CA LEU A 599 -22.54 -60.97 -39.12
C LEU A 599 -24.01 -60.50 -39.11
N LEU A 600 -24.29 -59.41 -38.39
CA LEU A 600 -25.60 -58.74 -38.39
C LEU A 600 -25.92 -58.11 -39.75
N LEU A 601 -24.93 -57.55 -40.44
CA LEU A 601 -25.07 -56.98 -41.79
C LEU A 601 -25.14 -58.05 -42.90
N LEU A 602 -24.55 -59.23 -42.68
CA LEU A 602 -24.56 -60.39 -43.58
C LEU A 602 -25.74 -61.33 -43.37
N TYR A 603 -26.77 -60.92 -42.59
CA TYR A 603 -28.06 -61.60 -42.52
C TYR A 603 -29.03 -60.95 -43.53
N PRO A 604 -29.05 -61.37 -44.81
CA PRO A 604 -30.06 -60.88 -45.74
C PRO A 604 -31.44 -61.44 -45.33
N PRO A 605 -32.50 -60.62 -45.46
CA PRO A 605 -33.87 -61.01 -45.13
C PRO A 605 -34.35 -62.06 -46.15
N VAL A 606 -34.23 -63.33 -45.81
CA VAL A 606 -34.86 -64.44 -46.56
C VAL A 606 -36.11 -64.88 -45.80
N SER A 607 -37.19 -64.13 -46.01
CA SER A 607 -38.56 -64.66 -46.06
C SER A 607 -39.47 -63.63 -46.73
N ALA A 608 -39.39 -63.55 -48.06
CA ALA A 608 -40.51 -63.06 -48.85
C ALA A 608 -41.55 -64.19 -49.00
N HIS A 609 -42.83 -63.81 -48.86
CA HIS A 609 -44.05 -64.52 -49.30
C HIS A 609 -44.61 -65.72 -48.51
N ILE A 610 -45.34 -65.41 -47.43
CA ILE A 610 -46.59 -66.07 -46.97
C ILE A 610 -47.37 -64.93 -46.27
N HIS A 611 -48.55 -64.42 -46.61
CA HIS A 611 -49.78 -64.94 -47.21
C HIS A 611 -50.54 -63.80 -47.91
N SER A 612 -51.07 -64.07 -49.10
CA SER A 612 -52.34 -63.51 -49.57
C SER A 612 -53.44 -64.46 -49.09
N GLN A 613 -54.37 -63.99 -48.25
CA GLN A 613 -55.80 -64.37 -48.17
C GLN A 613 -56.45 -63.79 -46.90
N LEU A 614 -57.69 -63.28 -47.05
CA LEU A 614 -58.69 -62.90 -46.03
C LEU A 614 -58.42 -61.63 -45.18
N HIS A 615 -58.92 -60.46 -45.61
CA HIS A 615 -60.22 -59.95 -45.17
C HIS A 615 -60.74 -58.80 -46.04
#